data_AF-A0A6A5HJE5-F1
#
_entry.id   AF-A0A6A5HJE5-F1
#
_cell.length_a   1.000
_cell.length_b   1.000
_cell.length_c   1.000
_cell.angle_alpha   90.00
_cell.angle_beta   90.00
_cell.angle_gamma   90.00
#
_symmetry.space_group_name_H-M   'P 1'
#
loop_
_entity.id
_entity.type
_entity.pdbx_description
1 polymer ?
#
loop_
_entity_poly.entity_id
_entity_poly.type
_entity_poly.pdbx_seq_one_letter_code
_entity_poly.pdbx_strand_id
1 'polypeptide(L)'
;MNTYSVVFAAFVVLVESSSPKSGGTSCSLMTSCAVEKCLDRDMVQKIVAESPRDQVFGNLVEKFDMVCIAAKCGNECSQCKHCHYALEQMSALAQGEKTSGLCPKLEACVFNCLTEDVSKVLSCVATRCNVHCYDGDCPSCKMISRRIFSNICKQHSMTTQPQIKYAGTCPNLFMELSDDYVAKKKM
;
A
#
# COMPACT_ATOMS: atom_id res chain seq x y z
N MET A 1 53.35 -37.26 15.38
CA MET A 1 52.57 -36.07 15.80
C MET A 1 52.68 -35.05 14.68
N ASN A 2 51.60 -34.88 13.91
CA ASN A 2 51.56 -34.04 12.71
C ASN A 2 51.17 -32.62 13.11
N THR A 3 52.08 -31.68 12.98
CA THR A 3 51.84 -30.25 13.25
C THR A 3 51.43 -29.58 11.95
N TYR A 4 50.14 -29.29 11.79
CA TYR A 4 49.63 -28.48 10.69
C TYR A 4 49.76 -26.99 11.05
N SER A 5 50.64 -26.27 10.33
CA SER A 5 50.63 -24.80 10.30
C SER A 5 49.38 -24.32 9.57
N VAL A 6 48.44 -23.73 10.31
CA VAL A 6 47.29 -23.02 9.74
C VAL A 6 47.67 -21.56 9.56
N VAL A 7 47.89 -21.15 8.31
CA VAL A 7 48.05 -19.75 7.92
C VAL A 7 46.68 -19.09 7.97
N PHE A 8 46.44 -18.23 8.96
CA PHE A 8 45.26 -17.36 9.00
C PHE A 8 45.41 -16.27 7.93
N ALA A 9 44.82 -16.49 6.76
CA ALA A 9 44.60 -15.43 5.78
C ALA A 9 43.44 -14.54 6.27
N ALA A 10 43.77 -13.38 6.83
CA ALA A 10 42.79 -12.34 7.12
C ALA A 10 42.28 -11.76 5.79
N PHE A 11 41.14 -12.27 5.31
CA PHE A 11 40.36 -11.60 4.27
C PHE A 11 39.70 -10.37 4.90
N VAL A 12 40.36 -9.22 4.76
CA VAL A 12 39.71 -7.92 4.94
C VAL A 12 38.74 -7.76 3.79
N VAL A 13 37.49 -8.13 4.01
CA VAL A 13 36.39 -7.77 3.10
C VAL A 13 36.25 -6.26 3.20
N LEU A 14 36.77 -5.55 2.21
CA LEU A 14 36.41 -4.16 1.95
C LEU A 14 34.91 -4.14 1.67
N VAL A 15 34.13 -3.78 2.67
CA VAL A 15 32.72 -3.42 2.48
C VAL A 15 32.74 -2.15 1.65
N GLU A 16 32.62 -2.29 0.33
CA GLU A 16 32.29 -1.18 -0.56
C GLU A 16 30.95 -0.62 -0.08
N SER A 17 31.08 0.48 0.66
CA SER A 17 29.97 1.31 1.11
C SER A 17 29.41 2.00 -0.13
N SER A 18 28.60 1.26 -0.88
CA SER A 18 27.78 1.83 -1.94
C SER A 18 26.78 2.77 -1.27
N SER A 19 27.15 4.06 -1.25
CA SER A 19 26.27 5.14 -0.85
C SER A 19 24.99 5.05 -1.69
N PRO A 20 23.78 4.98 -1.09
CA PRO A 20 22.56 4.95 -1.87
C PRO A 20 22.40 6.31 -2.56
N LYS A 21 22.53 6.31 -3.88
CA LYS A 21 22.21 7.45 -4.73
C LYS A 21 20.71 7.76 -4.63
N SER A 22 20.39 9.03 -4.35
CA SER A 22 19.16 9.75 -4.70
C SER A 22 17.87 9.52 -3.86
N GLY A 23 17.76 10.22 -2.72
CA GLY A 23 16.85 11.38 -2.60
C GLY A 23 15.32 11.20 -2.43
N GLY A 24 14.79 10.03 -2.11
CA GLY A 24 13.35 9.85 -1.81
C GLY A 24 13.05 9.71 -0.31
N THR A 25 11.95 10.29 0.19
CA THR A 25 11.42 9.90 1.52
C THR A 25 11.13 8.39 1.54
N SER A 26 11.30 7.69 2.67
CA SER A 26 11.09 6.24 2.78
C SER A 26 9.72 5.78 2.25
N CYS A 27 8.66 6.55 2.50
CA CYS A 27 7.33 6.28 1.97
C CYS A 27 7.22 6.43 0.44
N SER A 28 8.07 7.24 -0.19
CA SER A 28 8.12 7.35 -1.66
C SER A 28 8.69 6.08 -2.29
N LEU A 29 9.77 5.54 -1.71
CA LEU A 29 10.36 4.28 -2.17
C LEU A 29 9.38 3.12 -2.04
N MET A 30 8.69 3.03 -0.89
CA MET A 30 7.64 2.03 -0.67
C MET A 30 6.53 2.17 -1.72
N THR A 31 6.07 3.39 -1.98
CA THR A 31 4.99 3.64 -2.95
C THR A 31 5.39 3.21 -4.37
N SER A 32 6.61 3.52 -4.80
CA SER A 32 7.12 3.08 -6.11
C SER A 32 7.20 1.56 -6.19
N CYS A 33 7.74 0.91 -5.16
CA CYS A 33 7.79 -0.55 -5.09
C CYS A 33 6.40 -1.18 -5.19
N ALA A 34 5.42 -0.65 -4.46
CA ALA A 34 4.04 -1.14 -4.49
C ALA A 34 3.43 -1.07 -5.90
N VAL A 35 3.57 0.07 -6.57
CA VAL A 35 3.05 0.25 -7.94
C VAL A 35 3.74 -0.68 -8.94
N GLU A 36 5.05 -0.93 -8.77
CA GLU A 36 5.81 -1.75 -9.71
C GLU A 36 5.65 -3.26 -9.49
N LYS A 37 5.52 -3.72 -8.24
CA LYS A 37 5.58 -5.15 -7.90
C LYS A 37 4.25 -5.77 -7.49
N CYS A 38 3.28 -4.94 -7.11
CA CYS A 38 2.01 -5.38 -6.53
C CYS A 38 0.78 -4.98 -7.34
N LEU A 39 0.96 -4.24 -8.42
CA LEU A 39 -0.11 -3.92 -9.36
C LEU A 39 0.25 -4.41 -10.75
N ASP A 40 -0.71 -5.07 -11.39
CA ASP A 40 -0.60 -5.44 -12.78
C ASP A 40 -0.83 -4.21 -13.68
N ARG A 41 0.13 -3.91 -14.55
CA ARG A 41 0.09 -2.68 -15.36
C ARG A 41 -1.05 -2.69 -16.37
N ASP A 42 -1.35 -3.83 -16.97
CA ASP A 42 -2.40 -3.96 -17.98
C ASP A 42 -3.78 -3.83 -17.33
N MET A 43 -3.97 -4.43 -16.17
CA MET A 43 -5.16 -4.27 -15.33
C MET A 43 -5.36 -2.80 -14.93
N VAL A 44 -4.31 -2.12 -14.45
CA VAL A 44 -4.41 -0.70 -14.10
C VAL A 44 -4.74 0.15 -15.32
N GLN A 45 -4.09 -0.09 -16.46
CA GLN A 45 -4.39 0.61 -17.70
C GLN A 45 -5.86 0.41 -18.12
N LYS A 46 -6.36 -0.82 -18.03
CA LYS A 46 -7.75 -1.17 -18.32
C LYS A 46 -8.72 -0.44 -17.39
N ILE A 47 -8.47 -0.50 -16.08
CA ILE A 47 -9.29 0.20 -15.09
C ILE A 47 -9.31 1.70 -15.40
N VAL A 48 -8.15 2.30 -15.63
CA VAL A 48 -8.04 3.73 -15.92
C VAL A 48 -8.81 4.08 -17.18
N ALA A 49 -8.64 3.33 -18.28
CA ALA A 49 -9.21 3.66 -19.60
C ALA A 49 -10.71 3.34 -19.73
N GLU A 50 -11.19 2.27 -19.11
CA GLU A 50 -12.54 1.75 -19.35
C GLU A 50 -13.52 2.06 -18.20
N SER A 51 -13.04 2.36 -16.99
CA SER A 51 -13.95 2.62 -15.87
C SER A 51 -14.61 3.99 -15.99
N PRO A 52 -15.91 4.10 -15.71
CA PRO A 52 -16.56 5.37 -15.45
C PRO A 52 -15.84 6.15 -14.34
N ARG A 53 -15.89 7.49 -14.40
CA ARG A 53 -15.25 8.40 -13.41
C ARG A 53 -15.57 8.01 -11.97
N ASP A 54 -16.82 7.68 -11.73
CA ASP A 54 -17.39 7.41 -10.42
C ASP A 54 -17.10 5.98 -9.93
N GLN A 55 -16.44 5.15 -10.73
CA GLN A 55 -16.03 3.77 -10.40
C GLN A 55 -14.51 3.59 -10.39
N VAL A 56 -13.76 4.43 -11.13
CA VAL A 56 -12.31 4.26 -11.31
C VAL A 56 -11.55 4.17 -9.98
N PHE A 57 -11.96 4.94 -8.97
CA PHE A 57 -11.32 4.92 -7.67
C PHE A 57 -11.51 3.60 -6.94
N GLY A 58 -12.75 3.14 -6.81
CA GLY A 58 -13.07 1.84 -6.21
C GLY A 58 -12.34 0.70 -6.91
N ASN A 59 -12.42 0.67 -8.25
CA ASN A 59 -11.77 -0.34 -9.07
C ASN A 59 -10.24 -0.37 -8.91
N LEU A 60 -9.59 0.77 -8.65
CA LEU A 60 -8.15 0.85 -8.37
C LEU A 60 -7.80 0.45 -6.94
N VAL A 61 -8.45 1.05 -5.94
CA VAL A 61 -8.05 0.86 -4.54
C VAL A 61 -8.38 -0.55 -4.02
N GLU A 62 -9.35 -1.22 -4.61
CA GLU A 62 -9.63 -2.65 -4.33
C GLU A 62 -8.51 -3.58 -4.83
N LYS A 63 -7.58 -3.09 -5.67
CA LYS A 63 -6.38 -3.83 -6.10
C LYS A 63 -5.16 -3.55 -5.24
N PHE A 64 -5.26 -2.65 -4.25
CA PHE A 64 -4.14 -2.37 -3.36
C PHE A 64 -3.98 -3.52 -2.37
N ASP A 65 -2.99 -4.37 -2.64
CA ASP A 65 -2.73 -5.57 -1.86
C ASP A 65 -1.64 -5.33 -0.81
N MET A 66 -2.05 -5.16 0.45
CA MET A 66 -1.13 -5.00 1.58
C MET A 66 -0.32 -6.27 1.87
N VAL A 67 -0.83 -7.46 1.55
CA VAL A 67 -0.07 -8.71 1.68
C VAL A 67 1.07 -8.72 0.67
N CYS A 68 0.81 -8.31 -0.58
CA CYS A 68 1.87 -8.15 -1.57
C CYS A 68 2.90 -7.10 -1.13
N ILE A 69 2.46 -5.94 -0.63
CA ILE A 69 3.37 -4.87 -0.18
C ILE A 69 4.26 -5.39 0.97
N ALA A 70 3.68 -6.09 1.94
CA ALA A 70 4.43 -6.71 3.03
C ALA A 70 5.48 -7.71 2.51
N ALA A 71 5.11 -8.55 1.54
CA ALA A 71 5.98 -9.60 1.01
C ALA A 71 7.08 -9.08 0.08
N LYS A 72 6.77 -8.14 -0.83
CA LYS A 72 7.67 -7.70 -1.92
C LYS A 72 8.35 -6.35 -1.69
N CYS A 73 7.79 -5.55 -0.78
CA CYS A 73 8.21 -4.18 -0.48
C CYS A 73 8.39 -3.97 1.04
N GLY A 74 8.57 -5.04 1.81
CA GLY A 74 8.64 -5.00 3.27
C GLY A 74 9.77 -4.12 3.81
N ASN A 75 10.92 -4.09 3.14
CA ASN A 75 12.08 -3.28 3.53
C ASN A 75 11.80 -1.77 3.43
N GLU A 76 11.14 -1.35 2.36
CA GLU A 76 10.74 0.04 2.16
C GLU A 76 9.54 0.38 3.05
N CYS A 77 8.63 -0.58 3.25
CA CYS A 77 7.45 -0.43 4.08
C CYS A 77 7.80 -0.22 5.56
N SER A 78 8.74 -0.98 6.12
CA SER A 78 9.19 -0.83 7.51
C SER A 78 9.83 0.54 7.77
N GLN A 79 10.44 1.15 6.75
CA GLN A 79 11.02 2.50 6.85
C GLN A 79 9.99 3.62 6.68
N CYS A 80 8.80 3.31 6.14
CA CYS A 80 7.71 4.26 6.02
C CYS A 80 6.78 4.13 7.23
N LYS A 81 6.77 5.12 8.14
CA LYS A 81 5.97 5.08 9.38
C LYS A 81 4.51 4.64 9.21
N HIS A 82 3.88 5.03 8.10
CA HIS A 82 2.49 4.67 7.82
C HIS A 82 2.33 3.21 7.42
N CYS A 83 3.28 2.70 6.64
CA CYS A 83 3.25 1.31 6.17
C CYS A 83 3.70 0.37 7.29
N HIS A 84 4.74 0.76 8.03
CA HIS A 84 5.17 0.07 9.23
C HIS A 84 4.02 -0.10 10.23
N TYR A 85 3.27 0.96 10.49
CA TYR A 85 2.05 0.90 11.29
C TYR A 85 1.09 -0.20 10.81
N ALA A 86 0.81 -0.25 9.51
CA ALA A 86 -0.09 -1.23 8.93
C ALA A 86 0.44 -2.66 9.10
N LEU A 87 1.76 -2.88 8.94
CA LEU A 87 2.39 -4.18 9.20
C LEU A 87 2.21 -4.62 10.66
N GLU A 88 2.42 -3.71 11.61
CA GLU A 88 2.21 -3.99 13.03
C GLU A 88 0.75 -4.36 13.32
N GLN A 89 -0.21 -3.64 12.73
CA GLN A 89 -1.63 -3.95 12.96
C GLN A 89 -2.02 -5.29 12.34
N MET A 90 -1.55 -5.59 11.13
CA MET A 90 -1.79 -6.89 10.48
C MET A 90 -1.23 -8.04 11.32
N SER A 91 -0.02 -7.86 11.87
CA SER A 91 0.62 -8.84 12.75
C SER A 91 -0.18 -9.03 14.04
N ALA A 92 -0.57 -7.95 14.72
CA ALA A 92 -1.36 -8.01 15.94
C ALA A 92 -2.71 -8.71 15.69
N LEU A 93 -3.42 -8.35 14.63
CA LEU A 93 -4.69 -8.96 14.25
C LEU A 93 -4.56 -10.47 13.96
N ALA A 94 -3.50 -10.89 13.25
CA ALA A 94 -3.25 -12.30 12.98
C ALA A 94 -2.94 -13.13 14.24
N GLN A 95 -2.38 -12.49 15.27
CA GLN A 95 -2.05 -13.10 16.56
C GLN A 95 -3.19 -13.00 17.58
N GLY A 96 -4.29 -12.33 17.23
CA GLY A 96 -5.38 -12.04 18.18
C GLY A 96 -4.97 -11.03 19.27
N GLU A 97 -3.93 -10.26 19.04
CA GLU A 97 -3.45 -9.22 19.94
C GLU A 97 -4.21 -7.91 19.74
N LYS A 98 -4.08 -7.03 20.73
CA LYS A 98 -4.69 -5.70 20.70
C LYS A 98 -3.96 -4.81 19.70
N THR A 99 -4.70 -4.18 18.79
CA THR A 99 -4.17 -3.14 17.90
C THR A 99 -3.90 -1.84 18.65
N SER A 100 -3.07 -0.98 18.08
CA SER A 100 -2.70 0.31 18.67
C SER A 100 -3.81 1.37 18.62
N GLY A 101 -4.81 1.19 17.75
CA GLY A 101 -6.04 2.00 17.73
C GLY A 101 -5.96 3.31 16.93
N LEU A 102 -4.98 3.48 16.03
CA LEU A 102 -4.94 4.67 15.15
C LEU A 102 -6.04 4.62 14.08
N CYS A 103 -6.54 3.43 13.75
CA CYS A 103 -7.53 3.21 12.70
C CYS A 103 -8.67 2.30 13.22
N PRO A 104 -9.44 2.76 14.22
CA PRO A 104 -10.28 1.88 15.02
C PRO A 104 -11.41 1.22 14.24
N LYS A 105 -12.09 1.91 13.31
CA LYS A 105 -13.13 1.26 12.49
C LYS A 105 -12.52 0.28 11.48
N LEU A 106 -11.39 0.65 10.87
CA LEU A 106 -10.70 -0.24 9.94
C LEU A 106 -10.24 -1.52 10.65
N GLU A 107 -9.56 -1.38 11.79
CA GLU A 107 -9.07 -2.50 12.60
C GLU A 107 -10.20 -3.40 13.09
N ALA A 108 -11.28 -2.82 13.62
CA ALA A 108 -12.46 -3.57 14.03
C ALA A 108 -13.12 -4.31 12.86
N CYS A 109 -13.20 -3.68 11.68
CA CYS A 109 -13.74 -4.34 10.49
C CYS A 109 -12.90 -5.54 10.06
N VAL A 110 -11.56 -5.39 10.02
CA VAL A 110 -10.66 -6.50 9.67
C VAL A 110 -10.73 -7.62 10.70
N PHE A 111 -10.79 -7.29 11.99
CA PHE A 111 -10.99 -8.27 13.05
C PHE A 111 -12.30 -9.05 12.89
N ASN A 112 -13.39 -8.36 12.56
CA ASN A 112 -14.68 -9.01 12.29
C ASN A 112 -14.58 -9.94 11.06
N CYS A 113 -13.89 -9.52 9.99
CA CYS A 113 -13.63 -10.39 8.84
C CYS A 113 -12.82 -11.65 9.19
N LEU A 114 -11.84 -11.53 10.09
CA LEU A 114 -11.03 -12.66 10.57
C LEU A 114 -11.86 -13.65 11.42
N THR A 115 -12.78 -13.15 12.22
CA THR A 115 -13.61 -13.97 13.12
C THR A 115 -14.83 -14.60 12.43
N GLU A 116 -15.34 -13.99 11.34
CA GLU A 116 -16.44 -14.55 10.56
C GLU A 116 -16.02 -15.76 9.72
N ASP A 117 -15.03 -15.61 8.83
CA ASP A 117 -14.54 -16.68 7.94
C ASP A 117 -13.12 -16.37 7.44
N VAL A 118 -12.11 -16.98 8.09
CA VAL A 118 -10.69 -16.79 7.75
C VAL A 118 -10.42 -17.10 6.27
N SER A 119 -11.12 -18.05 5.67
CA SER A 119 -10.92 -18.43 4.25
C SER A 119 -11.34 -17.33 3.28
N LYS A 120 -12.22 -16.41 3.72
CA LYS A 120 -12.74 -15.29 2.93
C LYS A 120 -12.25 -13.93 3.42
N VAL A 121 -11.29 -13.89 4.35
CA VAL A 121 -10.81 -12.64 4.96
C VAL A 121 -10.41 -11.61 3.90
N LEU A 122 -9.68 -12.00 2.86
CA LEU A 122 -9.22 -11.09 1.81
C LEU A 122 -10.39 -10.45 1.06
N SER A 123 -11.39 -11.27 0.69
CA SER A 123 -12.60 -10.77 0.04
C SER A 123 -13.41 -9.86 0.98
N CYS A 124 -13.55 -10.26 2.25
CA CYS A 124 -14.28 -9.49 3.25
C CYS A 124 -13.66 -8.11 3.45
N VAL A 125 -12.34 -8.04 3.64
CA VAL A 125 -11.60 -6.79 3.83
C VAL A 125 -11.73 -5.89 2.60
N ALA A 126 -11.53 -6.45 1.40
CA ALA A 126 -11.62 -5.70 0.15
C ALA A 126 -13.01 -5.07 -0.07
N THR A 127 -14.08 -5.82 0.24
CA THR A 127 -15.46 -5.37 0.01
C THR A 127 -15.98 -4.43 1.09
N ARG A 128 -15.67 -4.69 2.36
CA ARG A 128 -16.30 -4.03 3.53
C ARG A 128 -15.40 -3.01 4.21
N CYS A 129 -14.12 -3.28 4.34
CA CYS A 129 -13.26 -2.51 5.25
C CYS A 129 -12.54 -1.35 4.57
N ASN A 130 -12.28 -1.44 3.26
CA ASN A 130 -11.57 -0.41 2.50
C ASN A 130 -12.16 1.00 2.66
N VAL A 131 -13.48 1.14 2.86
CA VAL A 131 -14.12 2.44 3.08
C VAL A 131 -13.57 3.19 4.30
N HIS A 132 -13.18 2.47 5.36
CA HIS A 132 -12.62 3.07 6.58
C HIS A 132 -11.20 3.63 6.39
N CYS A 133 -10.54 3.28 5.29
CA CYS A 133 -9.31 3.97 4.89
C CYS A 133 -9.57 5.42 4.47
N TYR A 134 -10.78 5.73 3.98
CA TYR A 134 -11.08 6.97 3.28
C TYR A 134 -12.09 7.87 4.00
N ASP A 135 -12.92 7.29 4.88
CA ASP A 135 -14.01 7.96 5.61
C ASP A 135 -13.57 8.89 6.76
N GLY A 136 -12.25 9.05 6.94
CA GLY A 136 -11.64 9.87 7.99
C GLY A 136 -11.15 9.07 9.21
N ASP A 137 -11.45 7.77 9.30
CA ASP A 137 -11.04 6.92 10.41
C ASP A 137 -9.54 6.67 10.48
N CYS A 138 -8.90 6.42 9.31
CA CYS A 138 -7.51 5.99 9.26
C CYS A 138 -6.60 6.94 8.44
N PRO A 139 -6.03 8.00 9.05
CA PRO A 139 -5.13 8.92 8.36
C PRO A 139 -3.90 8.24 7.77
N SER A 140 -3.41 7.19 8.42
CA SER A 140 -2.24 6.43 7.97
C SER A 140 -2.53 5.72 6.64
N CYS A 141 -3.64 4.99 6.56
CA CYS A 141 -4.08 4.33 5.34
C CYS A 141 -4.36 5.34 4.22
N LYS A 142 -5.13 6.41 4.52
CA LYS A 142 -5.44 7.46 3.53
C LYS A 142 -4.17 8.05 2.92
N MET A 143 -3.11 8.26 3.71
CA MET A 143 -1.85 8.80 3.17
C MET A 143 -1.17 7.83 2.20
N ILE A 144 -1.05 6.55 2.56
CA ILE A 144 -0.41 5.56 1.68
C ILE A 144 -1.19 5.44 0.38
N SER A 145 -2.51 5.24 0.47
CA SER A 145 -3.38 5.15 -0.69
C SER A 145 -3.31 6.39 -1.57
N ARG A 146 -3.25 7.59 -0.98
CA ARG A 146 -3.05 8.84 -1.73
C ARG A 146 -1.75 8.85 -2.51
N ARG A 147 -0.65 8.36 -1.92
CA ARG A 147 0.66 8.30 -2.58
C ARG A 147 0.65 7.29 -3.73
N ILE A 148 0.14 6.08 -3.50
CA ILE A 148 0.03 5.02 -4.51
C ILE A 148 -0.83 5.50 -5.68
N PHE A 149 -2.04 5.98 -5.38
CA PHE A 149 -2.94 6.55 -6.40
C PHE A 149 -2.28 7.69 -7.17
N SER A 150 -1.60 8.61 -6.47
CA SER A 150 -0.96 9.74 -7.15
C SER A 150 0.17 9.31 -8.09
N ASN A 151 0.86 8.21 -7.80
CA ASN A 151 1.87 7.64 -8.68
C ASN A 151 1.20 7.02 -9.93
N ILE A 152 0.18 6.18 -9.73
CA ILE A 152 -0.63 5.61 -10.83
C ILE A 152 -1.21 6.71 -11.72
N CYS A 153 -1.82 7.72 -11.11
CA CYS A 153 -2.44 8.83 -11.82
C CYS A 153 -1.45 9.59 -12.73
N LYS A 154 -0.21 9.76 -12.29
CA LYS A 154 0.85 10.36 -13.11
C LYS A 154 1.30 9.41 -14.22
N GLN A 155 1.56 8.14 -13.90
CA GLN A 155 2.02 7.15 -14.87
C GLN A 155 1.04 6.93 -16.02
N HIS A 156 -0.26 7.00 -15.74
CA HIS A 156 -1.32 6.74 -16.73
C HIS A 156 -2.03 8.02 -17.24
N SER A 157 -1.48 9.20 -16.91
CA SER A 157 -2.06 10.50 -17.28
C SER A 157 -3.56 10.60 -16.97
N MET A 158 -3.98 10.11 -15.80
CA MET A 158 -5.41 9.96 -15.47
C MET A 158 -6.20 11.27 -15.58
N THR A 159 -5.58 12.41 -15.29
CA THR A 159 -6.26 13.72 -15.35
C THR A 159 -6.70 14.11 -16.76
N THR A 160 -6.04 13.59 -17.81
CA THR A 160 -6.37 13.89 -19.21
C THR A 160 -7.22 12.82 -19.88
N GLN A 161 -7.49 11.71 -19.21
CA GLN A 161 -8.33 10.63 -19.74
C GLN A 161 -9.76 11.13 -20.01
N PRO A 162 -10.38 10.82 -21.17
CA PRO A 162 -11.66 11.41 -21.59
C PRO A 162 -12.81 11.26 -20.56
N GLN A 163 -12.92 10.10 -19.94
CA GLN A 163 -13.90 9.72 -18.92
C GLN A 163 -13.61 10.33 -17.56
N ILE A 164 -12.38 10.80 -17.30
CA ILE A 164 -12.02 11.48 -16.05
C ILE A 164 -12.08 12.99 -16.27
N LYS A 165 -11.28 13.54 -17.20
CA LYS A 165 -11.15 14.97 -17.54
C LYS A 165 -11.13 15.88 -16.29
N TYR A 166 -9.94 16.07 -15.73
CA TYR A 166 -9.74 16.82 -14.51
C TYR A 166 -8.66 17.89 -14.65
N ALA A 167 -8.98 19.13 -14.27
CA ALA A 167 -8.07 20.28 -14.41
C ALA A 167 -7.06 20.42 -13.26
N GLY A 168 -7.22 19.65 -12.17
CA GLY A 168 -6.37 19.74 -10.99
C GLY A 168 -5.20 18.75 -10.99
N THR A 169 -4.62 18.53 -9.81
CA THR A 169 -3.48 17.62 -9.62
C THR A 169 -3.93 16.22 -9.21
N CYS A 170 -3.12 15.19 -9.48
CA CYS A 170 -3.40 13.81 -9.04
C CYS A 170 -3.73 13.67 -7.53
N PRO A 171 -3.01 14.36 -6.62
CA PRO A 171 -3.37 14.34 -5.20
C PRO A 171 -4.73 14.96 -4.88
N ASN A 172 -5.22 15.91 -5.67
CA ASN A 172 -6.55 16.51 -5.50
C ASN A 172 -7.63 15.63 -6.14
N LEU A 173 -7.34 15.02 -7.30
CA LEU A 173 -8.20 14.01 -7.90
C LEU A 173 -8.45 12.85 -6.93
N PHE A 174 -7.42 12.41 -6.20
CA PHE A 174 -7.57 11.42 -5.13
C PHE A 174 -8.60 11.86 -4.09
N MET A 175 -8.50 13.10 -3.60
CA MET A 175 -9.39 13.58 -2.54
C MET A 175 -10.85 13.54 -3.00
N GLU A 176 -11.12 14.12 -4.17
CA GLU A 176 -12.46 14.16 -4.76
C GLU A 176 -13.04 12.75 -4.96
N LEU A 177 -12.30 11.88 -5.64
CA LEU A 177 -12.79 10.52 -5.91
C LEU A 177 -12.91 9.66 -4.64
N SER A 178 -12.07 9.91 -3.63
CA SER A 178 -12.16 9.22 -2.35
C SER A 178 -13.40 9.62 -1.55
N ASP A 179 -13.80 10.89 -1.63
CA ASP A 179 -14.99 11.39 -0.97
C ASP A 179 -16.25 10.85 -1.66
N ASP A 180 -16.27 10.80 -3.00
CA ASP A 180 -17.34 10.16 -3.79
C ASP A 180 -17.48 8.67 -3.46
N TYR A 181 -16.35 7.95 -3.35
CA TYR A 181 -16.33 6.53 -2.99
C TYR A 181 -16.94 6.29 -1.60
N VAL A 182 -16.59 7.12 -0.61
CA VAL A 182 -17.15 7.03 0.74
C VAL A 182 -18.64 7.34 0.74
N ALA A 183 -19.07 8.37 0.00
CA ALA A 183 -20.48 8.74 -0.09
C ALA A 183 -21.32 7.59 -0.63
N LYS A 184 -20.85 6.91 -1.69
CA LYS A 184 -21.54 5.75 -2.28
C LYS A 184 -21.62 4.54 -1.36
N LYS A 185 -20.58 4.28 -0.57
CA LYS A 185 -20.56 3.14 0.38
C LYS A 185 -21.41 3.37 1.62
N LYS A 186 -21.88 4.60 1.85
CA LYS A 186 -22.79 4.98 2.95
C LYS A 186 -24.27 4.98 2.55
N MET A 187 -24.57 4.90 1.25
CA MET A 187 -25.92 4.76 0.70
C MET A 187 -26.36 3.29 0.72
#